data_AF-A0A661BL54-F1
#
_entry.id   AF-A0A661BL54-F1
#
_cell.length_a   1.000
_cell.length_b   1.000
_cell.length_c   1.000
_cell.angle_alpha   90.00
_cell.angle_beta   90.00
_cell.angle_gamma   90.00
#
_symmetry.space_group_name_H-M   'P 1'
#
loop_
_entity.id
_entity.type
_entity.pdbx_description
1 polymer ?
#
loop_
_entity_poly.entity_id
_entity_poly.type
_entity_poly.pdbx_seq_one_letter_code
_entity_poly.pdbx_strand_id
1 'polypeptide(L)'
;MLLHAAPTNAQREGSGRPVINSLWIWGGGQLPEQAPAPQSPWRGVYSDHPVAVGLARHAGIPVEPLEPGKAMALGDADARLVVLDSLYGSARAERIEDWQRQLVELDRCWFAPLVSALKQRSLRSAAIDGGDGRGVELSARGVKRWWKRRRPLSQLWSEMT
;
A
#
# COMPACT_ATOMS: atom_id res chain seq x y z
N MET A 1 16.58 -26.57 22.79
CA MET A 1 17.45 -25.46 22.30
C MET A 1 17.42 -25.39 20.76
N LEU A 2 16.26 -25.12 20.15
CA LEU A 2 16.10 -25.20 18.69
C LEU A 2 16.89 -24.12 17.93
N LEU A 3 16.89 -22.88 18.43
CA LEU A 3 17.57 -21.76 17.77
C LEU A 3 19.06 -21.70 18.10
N HIS A 4 19.44 -22.04 19.33
CA HIS A 4 20.84 -21.98 19.77
C HIS A 4 21.74 -22.95 18.99
N ALA A 5 21.27 -24.16 18.71
CA ALA A 5 22.03 -25.18 18.00
C ALA A 5 21.81 -25.18 16.47
N ALA A 6 21.21 -24.12 15.92
CA ALA A 6 20.93 -24.04 14.49
C ALA A 6 22.24 -23.98 13.68
N PRO A 7 22.44 -24.82 12.65
CA PRO A 7 23.64 -24.80 11.81
C PRO A 7 23.92 -23.43 11.16
N THR A 8 22.87 -22.65 10.91
CA THR A 8 22.96 -21.27 10.41
C THR A 8 23.63 -20.33 11.42
N ASN A 9 23.48 -20.56 12.72
CA ASN A 9 24.17 -19.77 13.75
C ASN A 9 25.66 -20.12 13.83
N ALA A 10 26.03 -21.40 13.71
CA ALA A 10 27.44 -21.80 13.61
C ALA A 10 28.14 -21.16 12.40
N GLN A 11 27.47 -21.09 11.25
CA GLN A 11 27.99 -20.41 10.06
C GLN A 11 28.16 -18.89 10.28
N ARG A 12 27.19 -18.26 10.97
CA ARG A 12 27.25 -16.83 11.31
C ARG A 12 28.41 -16.53 12.24
N GLU A 13 28.59 -17.32 13.30
CA GLU A 13 29.72 -17.21 14.23
C GLU A 13 31.06 -17.39 13.51
N GLY A 14 31.17 -18.42 12.67
CA GLY A 14 32.37 -18.65 11.85
C GLY A 14 32.68 -17.50 10.87
N SER A 15 31.69 -16.68 10.55
CA SER A 15 31.84 -15.47 9.71
C SER A 15 31.90 -14.17 10.52
N GLY A 16 32.03 -14.22 11.85
CA GLY A 16 32.04 -13.04 12.74
C GLY A 16 30.71 -12.29 12.82
N ARG A 17 29.60 -12.91 12.39
CA ARG A 17 28.25 -12.33 12.41
C ARG A 17 27.53 -12.73 13.71
N PRO A 18 26.75 -11.84 14.33
CA PRO A 18 25.97 -12.18 15.52
C PRO A 18 24.98 -13.32 15.28
N VAL A 19 24.84 -14.23 16.24
CA VAL A 19 23.83 -15.32 16.20
C VAL A 19 22.40 -14.79 16.35
N ILE A 20 21.44 -15.52 15.77
CA ILE A 20 20.00 -15.28 15.93
C ILE A 20 19.45 -16.44 16.77
N ASN A 21 19.51 -16.31 18.09
CA ASN A 21 19.22 -17.40 19.04
C ASN A 21 18.02 -17.12 19.96
N SER A 22 17.35 -15.97 19.78
CA SER A 22 16.24 -15.51 20.62
C SER A 22 15.09 -14.99 19.76
N LEU A 23 13.85 -15.14 20.24
CA LEU A 23 12.65 -14.55 19.63
C LEU A 23 12.09 -13.49 20.56
N TRP A 24 11.86 -12.29 20.04
CA TRP A 24 11.14 -11.23 20.73
C TRP A 24 9.70 -11.20 20.20
N ILE A 25 8.80 -11.92 20.87
CA ILE A 25 7.38 -11.97 20.49
C ILE A 25 6.67 -10.78 21.12
N TRP A 26 5.95 -10.02 20.30
CA TRP A 26 5.14 -8.88 20.72
C TRP A 26 3.93 -8.73 19.80
N GLY A 27 2.95 -7.92 20.18
CA GLY A 27 1.75 -7.72 19.37
C GLY A 27 0.80 -8.93 19.36
N GLY A 28 0.71 -9.65 20.49
CA GLY A 28 -0.26 -10.74 20.63
C GLY A 28 -1.68 -10.23 20.44
N GLY A 29 -2.40 -10.80 19.47
CA GLY A 29 -3.79 -10.50 19.17
C GLY A 29 -4.57 -11.79 18.97
N GLN A 30 -5.88 -11.74 19.18
CA GLN A 30 -6.79 -12.84 18.87
C GLN A 30 -7.43 -12.61 17.50
N LEU A 31 -7.59 -13.68 16.74
CA LEU A 31 -8.36 -13.61 15.50
C LEU A 31 -9.83 -13.36 15.85
N PRO A 32 -10.51 -12.38 15.23
CA PRO A 32 -11.95 -12.19 15.42
C PRO A 32 -12.70 -13.48 15.07
N GLU A 33 -13.67 -13.88 15.89
CA GLU A 33 -14.36 -15.19 15.77
C GLU A 33 -15.10 -15.36 14.44
N GLN A 34 -15.51 -14.26 13.81
CA GLN A 34 -16.10 -14.25 12.48
C GLN A 34 -15.72 -12.94 11.78
N ALA A 35 -15.20 -13.02 10.56
CA ALA A 35 -15.28 -11.89 9.65
C ALA A 35 -16.77 -11.73 9.27
N PRO A 36 -17.40 -10.56 9.44
CA PRO A 36 -18.72 -10.35 8.89
C PRO A 36 -18.65 -10.44 7.35
N ALA A 37 -19.06 -11.55 6.75
CA ALA A 37 -19.37 -11.63 5.33
C ALA A 37 -20.90 -11.53 5.17
N PRO A 38 -21.47 -10.67 4.29
CA PRO A 38 -20.91 -10.02 3.11
C PRO A 38 -21.20 -8.49 3.07
N GLN A 39 -20.49 -7.67 3.85
CA GLN A 39 -20.62 -6.20 3.73
C GLN A 39 -19.37 -5.49 3.22
N SER A 40 -18.27 -6.22 3.00
CA SER A 40 -17.12 -5.59 2.38
C SER A 40 -17.48 -5.17 0.96
N PRO A 41 -17.34 -3.88 0.59
CA PRO A 41 -17.58 -3.44 -0.78
C PRO A 41 -16.49 -3.96 -1.73
N TRP A 42 -15.41 -4.52 -1.19
CA TRP A 42 -14.23 -4.89 -1.96
C TRP A 42 -14.37 -6.27 -2.61
N ARG A 43 -14.25 -6.28 -3.93
CA ARG A 43 -14.21 -7.49 -4.77
C ARG A 43 -12.80 -8.08 -4.88
N GLY A 44 -11.78 -7.34 -4.46
CA GLY A 44 -10.40 -7.77 -4.39
C GLY A 44 -9.52 -6.76 -3.69
N VAL A 45 -8.44 -7.25 -3.08
CA VAL A 45 -7.39 -6.45 -2.45
C VAL A 45 -6.08 -6.65 -3.20
N TYR A 46 -5.45 -5.56 -3.62
CA TYR A 46 -4.15 -5.55 -4.29
C TYR A 46 -3.12 -5.00 -3.31
N SER A 47 -2.26 -5.88 -2.77
CA SER A 47 -1.27 -5.47 -1.78
C SER A 47 -0.23 -6.55 -1.51
N ASP A 48 0.99 -6.11 -1.22
CA ASP A 48 2.03 -6.92 -0.60
C ASP A 48 2.14 -6.68 0.93
N HIS A 49 1.33 -5.75 1.48
CA HIS A 49 1.37 -5.38 2.90
C HIS A 49 0.78 -6.50 3.77
N PRO A 50 1.54 -7.09 4.72
CA PRO A 50 1.13 -8.29 5.46
C PRO A 50 -0.21 -8.18 6.18
N VAL A 51 -0.51 -7.01 6.76
CA VAL A 51 -1.79 -6.77 7.46
C VAL A 51 -2.96 -6.73 6.50
N ALA A 52 -2.81 -6.10 5.33
CA ALA A 52 -3.89 -6.01 4.33
C ALA A 52 -4.18 -7.40 3.76
N VAL A 53 -3.13 -8.16 3.46
CA VAL A 53 -3.23 -9.57 3.02
C VAL A 53 -3.90 -10.44 4.08
N GLY A 54 -3.50 -10.32 5.35
CA GLY A 54 -4.08 -11.08 6.45
C GLY A 54 -5.57 -10.79 6.65
N LEU A 55 -5.96 -9.51 6.65
CA LEU A 55 -7.36 -9.09 6.79
C LEU A 55 -8.21 -9.53 5.61
N ALA A 56 -7.71 -9.39 4.37
CA ALA A 56 -8.42 -9.85 3.18
C ALA A 56 -8.67 -11.36 3.21
N ARG A 57 -7.64 -12.15 3.57
CA ARG A 57 -7.76 -13.61 3.75
C ARG A 57 -8.77 -13.98 4.83
N HIS A 58 -8.72 -13.29 5.97
CA HIS A 58 -9.68 -13.50 7.06
C HIS A 58 -11.12 -13.18 6.63
N ALA A 59 -11.30 -12.14 5.80
CA ALA A 59 -12.58 -11.74 5.23
C ALA A 59 -13.02 -12.56 3.99
N GLY A 60 -12.23 -13.53 3.53
CA GLY A 60 -12.54 -14.29 2.31
C GLY A 60 -12.48 -13.47 1.02
N ILE A 61 -11.78 -12.34 1.02
CA ILE A 61 -11.60 -11.45 -0.15
C ILE A 61 -10.35 -11.89 -0.92
N PRO A 62 -10.41 -12.03 -2.26
CA PRO A 62 -9.24 -12.34 -3.07
C PRO A 62 -8.11 -11.32 -2.89
N VAL A 63 -6.89 -11.82 -2.75
CA VAL A 63 -5.67 -11.01 -2.70
C VAL A 63 -4.90 -11.20 -4.00
N GLU A 64 -4.58 -10.10 -4.65
CA GLU A 64 -3.85 -10.06 -5.91
C GLU A 64 -2.52 -9.28 -5.72
N PRO A 65 -1.48 -9.60 -6.50
CA PRO A 65 -0.23 -8.83 -6.49
C PRO A 65 -0.46 -7.39 -6.98
N LEU A 66 0.45 -6.48 -6.61
CA LEU A 66 0.42 -5.07 -7.00
C LEU A 66 0.67 -4.86 -8.51
N GLU A 67 -0.37 -5.11 -9.31
CA GLU A 67 -0.38 -4.89 -10.76
C GLU A 67 -1.39 -3.78 -11.14
N PRO A 68 -0.95 -2.55 -11.46
CA PRO A 68 -1.84 -1.42 -11.72
C PRO A 68 -2.91 -1.67 -12.77
N GLY A 69 -2.54 -2.34 -13.87
CA GLY A 69 -3.45 -2.66 -14.97
C GLY A 69 -4.60 -3.56 -14.53
N LYS A 70 -4.32 -4.62 -13.76
CA LYS A 70 -5.34 -5.48 -13.19
C LYS A 70 -6.15 -4.75 -12.13
N ALA A 71 -5.50 -4.02 -11.23
CA ALA A 71 -6.17 -3.29 -10.16
C ALA A 71 -7.23 -2.31 -10.69
N MET A 72 -6.92 -1.62 -11.79
CA MET A 72 -7.81 -0.62 -12.40
C MET A 72 -8.84 -1.19 -13.39
N ALA A 73 -8.73 -2.46 -13.79
CA ALA A 73 -9.66 -3.12 -14.70
C ALA A 73 -10.94 -3.59 -13.97
N LEU A 74 -11.79 -2.64 -13.60
CA LEU A 74 -13.02 -2.85 -12.82
C LEU A 74 -14.27 -2.92 -13.71
N GLY A 75 -15.24 -3.75 -13.33
CA GLY A 75 -16.61 -3.65 -13.86
C GLY A 75 -17.37 -2.50 -13.19
N ASP A 76 -18.49 -2.07 -13.78
CA ASP A 76 -19.24 -0.86 -13.38
C ASP A 76 -19.76 -0.86 -11.92
N ALA A 77 -19.86 -2.03 -11.29
CA ALA A 77 -20.37 -2.19 -9.92
C ALA A 77 -19.33 -2.76 -8.92
N ASP A 78 -18.07 -2.93 -9.35
CA ASP A 78 -17.03 -3.49 -8.51
C ASP A 78 -16.21 -2.38 -7.82
N ALA A 79 -15.79 -2.62 -6.57
CA ALA A 79 -14.77 -1.82 -5.91
C ALA A 79 -13.57 -2.70 -5.53
N ARG A 80 -12.37 -2.13 -5.57
CA ARG A 80 -11.13 -2.79 -5.15
C ARG A 80 -10.36 -1.88 -4.21
N LEU A 81 -9.68 -2.52 -3.26
CA LEU A 81 -8.76 -1.83 -2.37
C LEU A 81 -7.32 -2.07 -2.87
N VAL A 82 -6.55 -0.99 -3.02
CA VAL A 82 -5.12 -1.05 -3.31
C VAL A 82 -4.39 -0.45 -2.12
N VAL A 83 -3.46 -1.19 -1.52
CA VAL A 83 -2.65 -0.70 -0.40
C VAL A 83 -1.19 -0.60 -0.86
N LEU A 84 -0.70 0.64 -0.92
CA LEU A 84 0.65 1.00 -1.37
C LEU A 84 1.44 1.56 -0.19
N ASP A 85 2.54 0.91 0.17
CA ASP A 85 3.40 1.25 1.32
C ASP A 85 4.85 1.55 0.91
N SER A 86 5.13 1.66 -0.39
CA SER A 86 6.48 1.79 -0.96
C SER A 86 7.27 2.99 -0.42
N LEU A 87 6.58 4.05 0.00
CA LEU A 87 7.19 5.26 0.59
C LEU A 87 7.49 5.13 2.09
N TYR A 88 6.86 4.19 2.79
CA TYR A 88 6.93 4.10 4.25
C TYR A 88 8.36 3.82 4.74
N GLY A 89 9.06 2.89 4.09
CA GLY A 89 10.39 2.47 4.51
C GLY A 89 11.45 3.57 4.34
N SER A 90 11.39 4.36 3.27
CA SER A 90 12.32 5.48 3.04
C SER A 90 12.00 6.67 3.93
N ALA A 91 10.71 6.98 4.14
CA ALA A 91 10.28 8.03 5.06
C ALA A 91 10.73 7.75 6.50
N ARG A 92 10.49 6.52 7.00
CA ARG A 92 10.89 6.11 8.36
C ARG A 92 12.40 6.13 8.58
N ALA A 93 13.17 5.87 7.53
CA ALA A 93 14.63 5.86 7.57
C ALA A 93 15.25 7.24 7.22
N GLU A 94 14.42 8.27 7.03
CA GLU A 94 14.84 9.63 6.65
C GLU A 94 15.69 9.69 5.37
N ARG A 95 15.50 8.73 4.46
CA ARG A 95 16.23 8.64 3.18
C ARG A 95 15.48 9.44 2.11
N ILE A 96 15.67 10.76 2.12
CA ILE A 96 14.92 11.70 1.28
C ILE A 96 15.08 11.42 -0.21
N GLU A 97 16.29 11.13 -0.68
CA GLU A 97 16.55 10.88 -2.11
C GLU A 97 15.84 9.59 -2.58
N ASP A 98 15.84 8.55 -1.75
CA ASP A 98 15.13 7.30 -2.03
C ASP A 98 13.62 7.55 -2.05
N TRP A 99 13.11 8.31 -1.07
CA TRP A 99 11.71 8.68 -0.99
C TRP A 99 11.25 9.46 -2.22
N GLN A 100 12.05 10.43 -2.68
CA GLN A 100 11.74 11.20 -3.90
C GLN A 100 11.71 10.31 -5.14
N ARG A 101 12.69 9.40 -5.31
CA ARG A 101 12.70 8.45 -6.43
C ARG A 101 11.48 7.52 -6.39
N GLN A 102 11.13 7.01 -5.22
CA GLN A 102 9.97 6.14 -5.04
C GLN A 102 8.66 6.89 -5.28
N LEU A 103 8.57 8.18 -4.92
CA LEU A 103 7.39 9.00 -5.19
C LEU A 103 7.18 9.21 -6.70
N VAL A 104 8.25 9.45 -7.46
CA VAL A 104 8.19 9.52 -8.93
C VAL A 104 7.73 8.19 -9.52
N GLU A 105 8.23 7.07 -9.00
CA GLU A 105 7.81 5.74 -9.45
C GLU A 105 6.34 5.45 -9.13
N LEU A 106 5.89 5.85 -7.93
CA LEU A 106 4.49 5.75 -7.51
C LEU A 106 3.57 6.55 -8.43
N ASP A 107 3.94 7.78 -8.79
CA ASP A 107 3.19 8.60 -9.73
C ASP A 107 3.11 7.91 -11.10
N ARG A 108 4.25 7.46 -11.62
CA ARG A 108 4.33 6.80 -12.94
C ARG A 108 3.49 5.53 -13.01
N CYS A 109 3.55 4.69 -11.98
CA CYS A 109 2.96 3.35 -12.00
C CYS A 109 1.52 3.32 -11.50
N TRP A 110 1.12 4.24 -10.62
CA TRP A 110 -0.21 4.22 -10.00
C TRP A 110 -1.03 5.47 -10.28
N PHE A 111 -0.52 6.68 -10.01
CA PHE A 111 -1.36 7.87 -10.13
C PHE A 111 -1.61 8.31 -11.57
N ALA A 112 -0.60 8.28 -12.45
CA ALA A 112 -0.78 8.62 -13.85
C ALA A 112 -1.73 7.65 -14.57
N PRO A 113 -1.63 6.32 -14.40
CA PRO A 113 -2.62 5.37 -14.93
C PRO A 113 -4.02 5.56 -14.31
N LEU A 114 -4.11 5.83 -13.01
CA LEU A 114 -5.39 6.11 -12.34
C LEU A 114 -6.11 7.32 -12.97
N VAL A 115 -5.36 8.42 -13.15
CA VAL A 115 -5.88 9.64 -13.81
C VAL A 115 -6.29 9.34 -15.25
N SER A 116 -5.52 8.50 -15.97
CA SER A 116 -5.86 8.07 -17.33
C SER A 116 -7.17 7.29 -17.36
N ALA A 117 -7.34 6.30 -16.49
CA ALA A 117 -8.56 5.49 -16.38
C ALA A 117 -9.79 6.35 -16.04
N LEU A 118 -9.66 7.29 -15.10
CA LEU A 118 -10.73 8.25 -14.77
C LEU A 118 -11.09 9.16 -15.96
N LYS A 119 -10.10 9.62 -16.75
CA LYS A 119 -10.34 10.44 -17.94
C LYS A 119 -11.04 9.68 -19.05
N GLN A 120 -10.67 8.42 -19.24
CA GLN A 120 -11.26 7.50 -20.22
C GLN A 120 -12.62 6.96 -19.78
N ARG A 121 -13.02 7.20 -18.53
CA ARG A 121 -14.25 6.67 -17.90
C ARG A 121 -14.27 5.14 -17.80
N SER A 122 -13.12 4.48 -17.91
CA SER A 122 -12.97 3.06 -17.55
C SER A 122 -12.95 2.86 -16.03
N LEU A 123 -12.69 3.93 -15.28
CA LEU A 123 -12.91 3.99 -13.83
C LEU A 123 -13.88 5.13 -13.51
N ARG A 124 -14.90 4.85 -12.69
CA ARG A 124 -15.91 5.84 -12.29
C ARG A 124 -15.34 6.87 -11.31
N SER A 125 -14.72 6.40 -10.25
CA SER A 125 -14.14 7.20 -9.18
C SER A 125 -13.02 6.43 -8.46
N ALA A 126 -12.22 7.16 -7.69
CA ALA A 126 -11.19 6.60 -6.83
C ALA A 126 -11.11 7.44 -5.55
N ALA A 127 -11.03 6.76 -4.40
CA ALA A 127 -10.69 7.40 -3.14
C ALA A 127 -9.22 7.10 -2.83
N ILE A 128 -8.46 8.14 -2.50
CA ILE A 128 -7.08 8.02 -2.02
C ILE A 128 -7.08 8.43 -0.56
N ASP A 129 -6.59 7.54 0.30
CA ASP A 129 -6.43 7.77 1.73
C ASP A 129 -4.94 7.81 2.07
N GLY A 130 -4.50 8.84 2.80
CA GLY A 130 -3.12 9.04 3.21
C GLY A 130 -2.70 8.25 4.45
N GLY A 131 -3.63 7.56 5.11
CA GLY A 131 -3.41 6.83 6.36
C GLY A 131 -3.40 7.70 7.61
N ASP A 132 -3.49 9.03 7.47
CA ASP A 132 -3.51 10.03 8.55
C ASP A 132 -4.90 10.66 8.73
N GLY A 133 -5.94 10.04 8.16
CA GLY A 133 -7.31 10.55 8.12
C GLY A 133 -7.54 11.64 7.06
N ARG A 134 -6.51 12.01 6.28
CA ARG A 134 -6.66 12.87 5.11
C ARG A 134 -6.82 12.00 3.87
N GLY A 135 -7.72 12.43 2.99
CA GLY A 135 -7.95 11.73 1.74
C GLY A 135 -8.58 12.64 0.69
N VAL A 136 -8.57 12.16 -0.54
CA VAL A 136 -9.19 12.84 -1.67
C VAL A 136 -10.03 11.87 -2.47
N GLU A 137 -11.21 12.33 -2.87
CA GLU A 137 -12.05 11.62 -3.83
C GLU A 137 -11.84 12.20 -5.23
N LEU A 138 -11.52 11.33 -6.17
CA LEU A 138 -11.28 11.65 -7.57
C LEU A 138 -12.39 11.05 -8.42
N SER A 139 -12.87 11.84 -9.38
CA SER A 139 -13.80 11.41 -10.42
C SER A 139 -13.36 11.94 -11.77
N ALA A 140 -13.95 11.42 -12.84
CA ALA A 140 -13.72 11.91 -14.21
C ALA A 140 -13.86 13.45 -14.35
N ARG A 141 -14.77 14.07 -13.59
CA ARG A 141 -14.93 15.55 -13.57
C ARG A 141 -13.83 16.23 -12.74
N GLY A 142 -13.45 15.63 -11.60
CA GLY A 142 -12.40 16.15 -10.72
C GLY A 142 -11.03 16.22 -11.39
N VAL A 143 -10.67 15.22 -12.20
CA VAL A 143 -9.39 15.16 -12.93
C VAL A 143 -9.36 16.01 -14.22
N LYS A 144 -10.51 16.53 -14.66
CA LYS A 144 -10.63 17.41 -15.83
C LYS A 144 -10.55 18.90 -15.48
N ARG A 145 -10.11 19.26 -14.27
CA ARG A 145 -9.90 20.66 -13.84
C ARG A 145 -8.63 21.25 -14.47
N TRP A 146 -8.55 21.28 -15.80
CA TRP A 146 -7.41 21.82 -16.55
C TRP A 146 -7.16 23.32 -16.27
N TRP A 147 -8.17 24.02 -15.76
CA TRP A 147 -8.09 25.40 -15.29
C TRP A 147 -7.47 25.57 -13.88
N LYS A 148 -7.32 24.49 -13.10
CA LYS A 148 -6.52 24.54 -11.86
C LYS A 148 -5.06 24.31 -12.21
N ARG A 149 -4.25 25.35 -12.02
CA ARG A 149 -2.81 25.32 -12.28
C ARG A 149 -2.15 24.24 -11.41
N ARG A 150 -1.37 23.35 -12.03
CA ARG A 150 -0.54 22.37 -11.30
C ARG A 150 0.54 23.14 -10.53
N ARG A 151 0.66 22.89 -9.23
CA ARG A 151 1.68 23.48 -8.37
C ARG A 151 2.72 22.41 -8.00
N PRO A 152 4.01 22.75 -7.91
CA PRO A 152 5.02 21.87 -7.34
C PRO A 152 4.65 21.43 -5.94
N LEU A 153 5.02 20.21 -5.56
CA LEU A 153 4.75 19.67 -4.22
C LEU A 153 5.32 20.58 -3.12
N SER A 154 6.48 21.21 -3.37
CA SER A 154 7.12 22.16 -2.46
C SER A 154 6.25 23.39 -2.14
N GLN A 155 5.40 23.82 -3.06
CA GLN A 155 4.45 24.93 -2.83
C GLN A 155 3.19 24.49 -2.08
N LEU A 156 2.82 23.21 -2.18
CA LEU A 156 1.69 22.65 -1.44
C LEU A 156 2.08 22.36 0.01
N TRP A 157 3.35 21.96 0.24
CA TRP A 157 3.87 21.68 1.57
C TRP A 157 3.82 22.90 2.50
N SER A 158 4.14 24.09 1.99
CA SER A 158 4.12 25.34 2.77
C SER A 158 2.72 25.77 3.23
N GLU A 159 1.65 25.21 2.65
CA GLU A 159 0.26 25.50 3.03
C GLU A 159 -0.29 24.47 4.04
N MET A 160 0.45 23.39 4.32
CA MET A 160 0.01 22.26 5.18
C MET A 160 0.60 22.28 6.60
N THR A 161 1.55 23.18 6.87
CA THR A 161 2.10 23.55 8.19
C THR A 161 1.56 24.89 8.64
#